data_AF-A0A285JR33-F1
#
_entry.id   AF-A0A285JR33-F1
#
_cell.length_a   1.000
_cell.length_b   1.000
_cell.length_c   1.000
_cell.angle_alpha   90.00
_cell.angle_beta   90.00
_cell.angle_gamma   90.00
#
_symmetry.space_group_name_H-M   'P 1'
#
loop_
_entity.id
_entity.type
_entity.pdbx_description
1 polymer ?
#
loop_
_entity_poly.entity_id
_entity_poly.type
_entity_poly.pdbx_seq_one_letter_code
_entity_poly.pdbx_strand_id
1 'polypeptide(L)'
;MALTRYSYWLAGTFVISFLTLVAGVGAAAALGRQGAAEDWRRWGDVGQTFGVLSAIISSLALIAVVLGARIQHREMQRSSAAGMSMVHLEILKMSIADPQLAAVWPEFRHGLSETENRQYLYANIIYQFQLTSLRLENATDEEVLSCMRYIFRSQAMRDYWAAAAEGRSSLVPGSFEHRFASKIDELCRDINAAVAANSRSARPQSDHLHSVEASA
;
A
#
# COMPACT_ATOMS: atom_id res chain seq x y z
N MET A 1 12.07 -26.33 -4.07
CA MET A 1 11.62 -27.20 -5.19
C MET A 1 10.99 -26.45 -6.37
N ALA A 2 10.44 -25.24 -6.23
CA ALA A 2 9.87 -24.50 -7.37
C ALA A 2 10.91 -23.91 -8.34
N LEU A 3 12.09 -23.50 -7.85
CA LEU A 3 13.15 -22.92 -8.69
C LEU A 3 13.77 -23.91 -9.69
N THR A 4 13.94 -25.18 -9.32
CA THR A 4 14.49 -26.19 -10.23
C THR A 4 13.53 -26.47 -11.39
N ARG A 5 12.22 -26.51 -11.12
CA ARG A 5 11.19 -26.71 -12.15
C ARG A 5 11.15 -25.56 -13.16
N TYR A 6 11.39 -24.32 -12.72
CA TYR A 6 11.45 -23.14 -13.60
C TYR A 6 12.71 -23.15 -14.50
N SER A 7 13.85 -23.58 -13.94
CA SER A 7 15.10 -23.78 -14.67
C SER A 7 14.98 -24.82 -15.80
N TYR A 8 14.31 -25.95 -15.56
CA TYR A 8 14.10 -26.98 -16.59
C TYR A 8 13.21 -26.51 -17.74
N TRP A 9 12.20 -25.70 -17.46
CA TRP A 9 11.35 -25.11 -18.49
C TRP A 9 12.11 -24.13 -19.37
N LEU A 10 12.98 -23.29 -18.78
CA LEU A 10 13.84 -22.36 -19.52
C LEU A 10 14.90 -23.08 -20.36
N ALA A 11 15.52 -24.13 -19.82
CA ALA A 11 16.48 -24.94 -20.58
C ALA A 11 15.80 -25.68 -21.74
N GLY A 12 14.59 -26.19 -21.53
CA GLY A 12 13.80 -26.86 -22.54
C GLY A 12 13.45 -25.95 -23.73
N THR A 13 12.97 -24.74 -23.47
CA THR A 13 12.70 -23.77 -24.54
C THR A 13 13.97 -23.36 -25.28
N PHE A 14 15.09 -23.18 -24.59
CA PHE A 14 16.37 -22.88 -25.24
C PHE A 14 16.84 -24.00 -26.18
N VAL A 15 16.76 -25.26 -25.76
CA VAL A 15 17.15 -26.41 -26.59
C VAL A 15 16.25 -26.55 -27.81
N ILE A 16 14.94 -26.37 -27.64
CA ILE A 16 13.98 -26.43 -28.75
C ILE A 16 14.23 -25.29 -29.75
N SER A 17 14.44 -24.07 -29.29
CA SER A 17 14.78 -22.93 -30.15
C SER A 17 16.11 -23.16 -30.89
N PHE A 18 17.13 -23.70 -30.22
CA PHE A 18 18.42 -24.02 -30.83
C PHE A 18 18.31 -25.12 -31.91
N LEU A 19 17.59 -26.20 -31.62
CA LEU A 19 17.35 -27.28 -32.59
C LEU A 19 16.57 -26.80 -33.81
N THR A 20 15.57 -25.94 -33.61
CA THR A 20 14.78 -25.35 -34.70
C THR A 20 15.65 -24.45 -35.59
N LEU A 21 16.57 -23.68 -34.98
CA LEU A 21 17.53 -22.84 -35.70
C LEU A 21 18.51 -23.68 -36.54
N VAL A 22 19.11 -24.72 -35.95
CA VAL A 22 20.07 -25.60 -36.64
C VAL A 22 19.39 -26.37 -37.78
N ALA A 23 18.17 -26.87 -37.57
CA ALA A 23 17.40 -27.55 -38.60
C ALA A 23 17.04 -26.60 -39.77
N GLY A 24 16.63 -25.37 -39.47
CA GLY A 24 16.32 -24.35 -40.48
C GLY A 24 17.53 -23.96 -41.33
N VAL A 25 18.68 -23.70 -40.69
CA VAL A 25 19.94 -23.37 -41.38
C VAL A 25 20.46 -24.57 -42.19
N GLY A 26 20.37 -25.79 -41.64
CA GLY A 26 20.77 -27.01 -42.35
C GLY A 26 19.93 -27.30 -43.58
N ALA A 27 18.61 -27.11 -43.50
CA ALA A 27 17.71 -27.25 -44.63
C ALA A 27 18.00 -26.20 -45.72
N ALA A 28 18.22 -24.94 -45.33
CA ALA A 28 18.59 -23.87 -46.26
C ALA A 28 19.92 -24.14 -46.97
N ALA A 29 20.94 -24.65 -46.25
CA ALA A 29 22.24 -25.00 -46.82
C ALA A 29 22.20 -26.25 -47.72
N ALA A 30 21.28 -27.20 -47.45
CA ALA A 30 21.08 -28.37 -48.31
C ALA A 30 20.37 -27.99 -49.62
N LEU A 31 19.30 -27.19 -49.53
CA LEU A 31 18.54 -26.72 -50.69
C LEU A 31 19.34 -25.74 -51.56
N GLY A 32 20.16 -24.89 -50.93
CA GLY A 32 20.97 -23.92 -51.67
C GLY A 32 22.06 -24.54 -52.54
N ARG A 33 22.45 -25.80 -52.27
CA ARG A 33 23.37 -26.55 -53.12
C ARG A 33 22.72 -27.14 -54.37
N GLN A 34 21.38 -27.15 -54.47
CA GLN A 34 20.62 -27.81 -55.53
C GLN A 34 19.68 -26.88 -56.31
N GLY A 35 19.41 -25.65 -55.85
CA GLY A 35 18.38 -24.77 -56.41
C GLY A 35 18.80 -23.92 -57.62
N ALA A 36 17.92 -23.78 -58.61
CA ALA A 36 18.09 -22.89 -59.76
C ALA A 36 17.77 -21.43 -59.41
N ALA A 37 18.27 -20.46 -60.17
CA ALA A 37 18.08 -19.02 -59.92
C ALA A 37 16.61 -18.58 -59.77
N GLU A 38 15.69 -19.30 -60.43
CA GLU A 38 14.25 -19.05 -60.41
C GLU A 38 13.60 -19.53 -59.09
N ASP A 39 14.12 -20.60 -58.49
CA ASP A 39 13.70 -21.05 -57.16
C ASP A 39 14.07 -19.99 -56.12
N TRP A 40 15.30 -19.47 -56.15
CA TRP A 40 15.77 -18.44 -55.22
C TRP A 40 14.87 -17.20 -55.18
N ARG A 41 14.27 -16.82 -56.32
CA ARG A 41 13.34 -15.69 -56.40
C ARG A 41 12.00 -15.98 -55.72
N ARG A 42 11.43 -17.18 -55.94
CA ARG A 42 10.22 -17.64 -55.21
C ARG A 42 10.47 -17.77 -53.70
N TRP A 43 11.64 -18.26 -53.30
CA TRP A 43 12.03 -18.33 -51.89
C TRP A 43 12.22 -16.94 -51.27
N GLY A 44 12.67 -15.94 -52.04
CA GLY A 44 12.74 -14.54 -51.61
C GLY A 44 11.36 -13.93 -51.33
N ASP A 45 10.39 -14.16 -52.21
CA ASP A 45 9.00 -13.68 -52.04
C ASP A 45 8.33 -14.32 -50.80
N VAL A 46 8.59 -15.62 -50.58
CA VAL A 46 8.17 -16.33 -49.36
C VAL A 46 8.90 -15.78 -48.12
N GLY A 47 10.20 -15.52 -48.21
CA GLY A 47 10.97 -14.92 -47.12
C GLY A 47 10.48 -13.52 -46.73
N GLN A 48 10.04 -12.71 -47.71
CA GLN A 48 9.52 -11.37 -47.47
C GLN A 48 8.19 -11.39 -46.70
N THR A 49 7.31 -12.36 -46.96
CA THR A 49 6.07 -12.55 -46.18
C THR A 49 6.34 -13.03 -44.76
N PHE A 50 7.34 -13.90 -44.55
CA PHE A 50 7.82 -14.25 -43.21
C PHE A 50 8.46 -13.06 -42.46
N GLY A 51 9.11 -12.14 -43.17
CA GLY A 51 9.63 -10.90 -42.59
C GLY A 51 8.53 -10.01 -42.00
N VAL A 52 7.42 -9.84 -42.73
CA VAL A 52 6.26 -9.07 -42.24
C VAL A 52 5.60 -9.75 -41.04
N LEU A 53 5.39 -11.07 -41.09
CA LEU A 53 4.82 -11.85 -39.98
C LEU A 53 5.69 -11.80 -38.72
N SER A 54 7.01 -11.95 -38.87
CA SER A 54 7.95 -11.89 -37.74
C SER A 54 8.00 -10.50 -37.11
N ALA A 55 7.96 -9.41 -37.89
CA ALA A 55 7.89 -8.06 -37.36
C ALA A 55 6.62 -7.81 -36.52
N ILE A 56 5.47 -8.35 -36.96
CA ILE A 56 4.21 -8.28 -36.19
C ILE A 56 4.35 -9.06 -34.88
N ILE A 57 4.88 -10.28 -34.91
CA ILE A 57 5.08 -11.10 -33.70
C ILE A 57 6.07 -10.42 -32.73
N SER A 58 7.18 -9.88 -33.24
CA SER A 58 8.17 -9.15 -32.44
C SER A 58 7.58 -7.90 -31.79
N SER A 59 6.73 -7.15 -32.50
CA SER A 59 6.07 -5.97 -31.92
C SER A 59 5.08 -6.34 -30.81
N LEU A 60 4.29 -7.40 -31.00
CA LEU A 60 3.40 -7.95 -29.96
C LEU A 60 4.19 -8.46 -28.75
N ALA A 61 5.29 -9.18 -28.97
CA ALA A 61 6.16 -9.66 -27.90
C ALA A 61 6.76 -8.50 -27.10
N LEU A 62 7.20 -7.43 -27.78
CA LEU A 62 7.73 -6.23 -27.12
C LEU A 62 6.65 -5.54 -26.27
N ILE A 63 5.42 -5.40 -26.78
CA ILE A 63 4.29 -4.85 -26.02
C ILE A 63 4.03 -5.70 -24.77
N ALA A 64 4.01 -7.03 -24.91
CA ALA A 64 3.82 -7.95 -23.78
C ALA A 64 4.93 -7.79 -22.72
N VAL A 65 6.19 -7.66 -23.13
CA VAL A 65 7.33 -7.41 -22.22
C VAL A 65 7.19 -6.07 -21.51
N VAL A 66 6.83 -5.00 -22.23
CA VAL A 66 6.64 -3.66 -21.66
C VAL A 66 5.50 -3.65 -20.64
N LEU A 67 4.36 -4.28 -20.97
CA LEU A 67 3.23 -4.41 -20.05
C LEU A 67 3.62 -5.24 -18.82
N GLY A 68 4.31 -6.36 -19.01
CA GLY A 68 4.82 -7.20 -17.93
C GLY A 68 5.76 -6.43 -16.99
N ALA A 69 6.71 -5.68 -17.54
CA ALA A 69 7.64 -4.86 -16.78
C ALA A 69 6.93 -3.74 -16.00
N ARG A 70 5.90 -3.11 -16.59
CA ARG A 70 5.07 -2.09 -15.92
C ARG A 70 4.32 -2.67 -14.72
N ILE A 71 3.72 -3.85 -14.88
CA ILE A 71 3.01 -4.54 -13.81
C ILE A 71 4.00 -4.94 -12.70
N GLN A 72 5.14 -5.53 -13.05
CA GLN A 72 6.19 -5.89 -12.10
C GLN A 72 6.75 -4.70 -11.33
N HIS A 73 6.93 -3.54 -11.98
CA HIS A 73 7.44 -2.35 -11.31
C HIS A 73 6.44 -1.81 -10.27
N ARG A 74 5.13 -1.81 -10.57
CA ARG A 74 4.10 -1.44 -9.59
C ARG A 74 4.07 -2.42 -8.42
N GLU A 75 4.21 -3.71 -8.67
CA GLU A 75 4.21 -4.73 -7.63
C GLU A 75 5.46 -4.66 -6.74
N MET A 76 6.63 -4.36 -7.31
CA MET A 76 7.87 -4.19 -6.55
C MET A 76 7.81 -2.98 -5.62
N GLN A 77 7.22 -1.86 -6.07
CA GLN A 77 7.02 -0.70 -5.19
C GLN A 77 6.05 -1.02 -4.05
N ARG A 78 4.94 -1.71 -4.33
CA ARG A 78 3.99 -2.19 -3.31
C ARG A 78 4.65 -3.11 -2.28
N SER A 79 5.48 -4.05 -2.75
CA SER A 79 6.23 -4.96 -1.89
C SER A 79 7.22 -4.23 -0.96
N SER A 80 7.93 -3.22 -1.48
CA SER A 80 8.87 -2.44 -0.66
C SER A 80 8.17 -1.62 0.43
N ALA A 81 7.03 -1.01 0.11
CA ALA A 81 6.24 -0.22 1.06
C ALA A 81 5.59 -1.11 2.13
N ALA A 82 5.12 -2.31 1.75
CA ALA A 82 4.62 -3.32 2.68
C ALA A 82 5.74 -3.81 3.62
N GLY A 83 6.96 -4.00 3.11
CA GLY A 83 8.12 -4.40 3.91
C GLY A 83 8.48 -3.38 4.99
N MET A 84 8.56 -2.08 4.66
CA MET A 84 8.84 -1.04 5.67
C MET A 84 7.72 -0.90 6.70
N SER A 85 6.46 -0.99 6.27
CA SER A 85 5.30 -0.93 7.16
C SER A 85 5.30 -2.09 8.16
N MET A 86 5.71 -3.28 7.72
CA MET A 86 5.82 -4.47 8.57
C MET A 86 6.93 -4.33 9.62
N VAL A 87 8.10 -3.81 9.25
CA VAL A 87 9.18 -3.52 10.22
C VAL A 87 8.70 -2.51 11.27
N HIS A 88 8.04 -1.43 10.84
CA HIS A 88 7.51 -0.43 11.76
C HIS A 88 6.50 -1.02 12.75
N LEU A 89 5.58 -1.88 12.27
CA LEU A 89 4.62 -2.58 13.11
C LEU A 89 5.30 -3.48 14.15
N GLU A 90 6.35 -4.21 13.76
CA GLU A 90 7.09 -5.08 14.69
C GLU A 90 7.81 -4.28 15.77
N ILE A 91 8.42 -3.14 15.43
CA ILE A 91 9.03 -2.25 16.43
C ILE A 91 7.97 -1.75 17.42
N LEU A 92 6.81 -1.29 16.93
CA LEU A 92 5.75 -0.79 17.81
C LEU A 92 5.16 -1.90 18.69
N LYS A 93 5.04 -3.12 18.19
CA LYS A 93 4.64 -4.28 19.01
C LYS A 93 5.64 -4.56 20.13
N MET A 94 6.95 -4.51 19.84
CA MET A 94 7.99 -4.67 20.86
C MET A 94 7.88 -3.57 21.92
N SER A 95 7.70 -2.31 21.51
CA SER A 95 7.50 -1.19 22.44
C SER A 95 6.20 -1.30 23.26
N ILE A 96 5.13 -1.88 22.70
CA ILE A 96 3.89 -2.12 23.48
C ILE A 96 4.05 -3.26 24.49
N ALA A 97 4.91 -4.24 24.19
CA ALA A 97 5.16 -5.40 25.05
C ALA A 97 6.17 -5.11 26.17
N ASP A 98 7.12 -4.20 25.94
CA ASP A 98 8.19 -3.86 26.87
C ASP A 98 8.25 -2.33 27.13
N PRO A 99 7.89 -1.88 28.34
CA PRO A 99 7.95 -0.47 28.74
C PRO A 99 9.36 0.14 28.65
N GLN A 100 10.41 -0.66 28.83
CA GLN A 100 11.78 -0.16 28.71
C GLN A 100 12.14 0.16 27.26
N LEU A 101 11.64 -0.64 26.31
CA LEU A 101 11.75 -0.35 24.88
C LEU A 101 10.83 0.81 24.47
N ALA A 102 9.68 0.97 25.13
CA ALA A 102 8.79 2.10 24.91
C ALA A 102 9.46 3.44 25.27
N ALA A 103 10.31 3.47 26.30
CA ALA A 103 10.98 4.69 26.78
C ALA A 103 11.99 5.31 25.78
N VAL A 104 12.37 4.58 24.73
CA VAL A 104 13.21 5.12 23.65
C VAL A 104 12.41 6.09 22.76
N TRP A 105 11.09 5.94 22.72
CA TRP A 105 10.21 6.84 22.00
C TRP A 105 9.97 8.13 22.80
N PRO A 106 9.87 9.29 22.14
CA PRO A 106 9.42 10.51 22.80
C PRO A 106 8.07 10.31 23.45
N GLU A 107 7.90 10.85 24.66
CA GLU A 107 6.61 10.83 25.35
C GLU A 107 5.57 11.66 24.55
N PHE A 108 4.41 11.07 24.27
CA PHE A 108 3.31 11.81 23.63
C PHE A 108 2.77 12.94 24.52
N ARG A 109 2.84 12.75 25.84
CA ARG A 109 2.43 13.72 26.87
C ARG A 109 3.25 13.43 28.12
N HIS A 110 3.71 14.48 28.79
CA HIS A 110 4.47 14.34 30.03
C HIS A 110 3.69 13.59 31.11
N GLY A 111 4.37 12.63 31.75
CA GLY A 111 3.82 11.91 32.90
C GLY A 111 2.73 10.89 32.55
N LEU A 112 2.71 10.39 31.31
CA LEU A 112 1.83 9.28 30.94
C LEU A 112 2.12 8.03 31.78
N SER A 113 1.07 7.37 32.25
CA SER A 113 1.21 6.03 32.80
C SER A 113 1.62 5.04 31.71
N GLU A 114 2.25 3.93 32.10
CA GLU A 114 2.63 2.86 31.17
C GLU A 114 1.43 2.35 30.35
N THR A 115 0.27 2.22 31.00
CA THR A 115 -0.98 1.80 30.35
C THR A 115 -1.43 2.79 29.28
N GLU A 116 -1.43 4.09 29.58
CA GLU A 116 -1.79 5.12 28.59
C GLU A 116 -0.77 5.15 27.45
N ASN A 117 0.52 5.01 27.75
CA ASN A 117 1.56 4.96 26.71
C ASN A 117 1.33 3.78 25.75
N ARG A 118 1.02 2.59 26.27
CA ARG A 118 0.66 1.41 25.45
C ARG A 118 -0.59 1.66 24.60
N GLN A 119 -1.60 2.33 25.14
CA GLN A 119 -2.80 2.70 24.39
C GLN A 119 -2.48 3.68 23.26
N TYR A 120 -1.59 4.65 23.49
CA TYR A 120 -1.22 5.65 22.50
C TYR A 120 -0.33 5.07 21.40
N LEU A 121 0.61 4.18 21.75
CA LEU A 121 1.38 3.40 20.77
C LEU A 121 0.45 2.56 19.89
N TYR A 122 -0.57 1.91 20.48
CA TYR A 122 -1.56 1.16 19.72
C TYR A 122 -2.44 2.07 18.84
N ALA A 123 -2.84 3.24 19.35
CA ALA A 123 -3.57 4.23 18.57
C ALA A 123 -2.76 4.75 17.37
N ASN A 124 -1.44 4.91 17.53
CA ASN A 124 -0.52 5.22 16.44
C ASN A 124 -0.51 4.12 15.37
N ILE A 125 -0.42 2.84 15.76
CA ILE A 125 -0.52 1.71 14.81
C ILE A 125 -1.82 1.80 13.99
N ILE A 126 -2.96 2.04 14.64
CA ILE A 126 -4.26 2.17 13.96
C ILE A 126 -4.22 3.32 12.94
N TYR A 127 -3.72 4.49 13.33
CA TYR A 127 -3.62 5.64 12.43
C TYR A 127 -2.73 5.34 11.22
N GLN A 128 -1.53 4.79 11.44
CA GLN A 128 -0.59 4.46 10.36
C GLN A 128 -1.13 3.38 9.42
N PHE A 129 -1.88 2.41 9.94
CA PHE A 129 -2.58 1.40 9.15
C PHE A 129 -3.61 2.03 8.20
N GLN A 130 -4.42 2.97 8.68
CA GLN A 130 -5.41 3.67 7.86
C GLN A 130 -4.76 4.55 6.79
N LEU A 131 -3.71 5.29 7.14
CA LEU A 131 -2.93 6.10 6.20
C LEU A 131 -2.30 5.25 5.10
N THR A 132 -1.72 4.11 5.46
CA THR A 132 -1.11 3.16 4.52
C THR A 132 -2.15 2.53 3.60
N SER A 133 -3.34 2.22 4.12
CA SER A 133 -4.44 1.65 3.33
C SER A 133 -4.92 2.62 2.24
N LEU A 134 -5.01 3.91 2.54
CA LEU A 134 -5.29 4.94 1.52
C LEU A 134 -4.14 5.07 0.51
N ARG A 135 -2.89 5.06 0.98
CA ARG A 135 -1.71 5.23 0.10
C ARG A 135 -1.56 4.09 -0.90
N LEU A 136 -1.94 2.88 -0.53
CA LEU A 136 -1.89 1.70 -1.39
C LEU A 136 -3.13 1.55 -2.28
N GLU A 137 -4.07 2.51 -2.25
CA GLU A 137 -5.36 2.46 -2.95
C GLU A 137 -6.20 1.23 -2.56
N ASN A 138 -5.99 0.70 -1.35
CA ASN A 138 -6.74 -0.46 -0.84
C ASN A 138 -8.11 -0.06 -0.26
N ALA A 139 -8.29 1.22 0.04
CA ALA A 139 -9.53 1.79 0.55
C ALA A 139 -9.71 3.21 -0.01
N THR A 140 -10.96 3.66 -0.09
CA THR A 140 -11.32 5.03 -0.45
C THR A 140 -11.25 5.95 0.76
N ASP A 141 -11.12 7.26 0.50
CA ASP A 141 -11.16 8.29 1.54
C ASP A 141 -12.43 8.17 2.41
N GLU A 142 -13.58 7.87 1.81
CA GLU A 142 -14.87 7.76 2.51
C GLU A 142 -14.90 6.57 3.48
N GLU A 143 -14.42 5.40 3.03
CA GLU A 143 -14.35 4.20 3.87
C GLU A 143 -13.44 4.41 5.09
N VAL A 144 -12.27 5.00 4.87
CA VAL A 144 -11.32 5.27 5.95
C VAL A 144 -11.87 6.33 6.91
N LEU A 145 -12.49 7.40 6.41
CA LEU A 145 -13.11 8.40 7.27
C LEU A 145 -14.28 7.83 8.06
N SER A 146 -15.08 6.92 7.49
CA SER A 146 -16.14 6.21 8.20
C SER A 146 -15.58 5.35 9.34
N CYS A 147 -14.52 4.57 9.06
CA CYS A 147 -13.81 3.78 10.05
C CYS A 147 -13.24 4.65 11.17
N MET A 148 -12.56 5.75 10.82
CA MET A 148 -12.00 6.70 11.78
C MET A 148 -13.10 7.34 12.63
N ARG A 149 -14.28 7.65 12.06
CA ARG A 149 -15.43 8.16 12.82
C ARG A 149 -15.90 7.20 13.90
N TYR A 150 -15.87 5.90 13.63
CA TYR A 150 -16.18 4.88 14.63
C TYR A 150 -15.10 4.81 15.71
N ILE A 151 -13.82 4.77 15.33
CA ILE A 151 -12.70 4.63 16.27
C ILE A 151 -12.59 5.84 17.20
N PHE A 152 -12.80 7.06 16.68
CA PHE A 152 -12.77 8.31 17.45
C PHE A 152 -13.92 8.45 18.45
N ARG A 153 -14.86 7.49 18.52
CA ARG A 153 -15.80 7.40 19.66
C ARG A 153 -15.09 7.02 20.96
N SER A 154 -13.94 6.36 20.88
CA SER A 154 -13.09 6.07 22.05
C SER A 154 -12.43 7.33 22.58
N GLN A 155 -12.54 7.58 23.89
CA GLN A 155 -11.86 8.69 24.55
C GLN A 155 -10.33 8.58 24.42
N ALA A 156 -9.77 7.37 24.59
CA ALA A 156 -8.33 7.14 24.48
C ALA A 156 -7.76 7.52 23.09
N MET A 157 -8.52 7.27 22.00
CA MET A 157 -8.11 7.68 20.65
C MET A 157 -8.12 9.21 20.52
N ARG A 158 -9.11 9.89 21.09
CA ARG A 158 -9.18 11.36 21.05
C ARG A 158 -8.07 12.00 21.88
N ASP A 159 -7.78 11.44 23.05
CA ASP A 159 -6.69 11.92 23.90
C ASP A 159 -5.32 11.71 23.24
N TYR A 160 -5.10 10.53 22.64
CA TYR A 160 -3.94 10.27 21.78
C TYR A 160 -3.83 11.31 20.66
N TRP A 161 -4.93 11.57 19.94
CA TRP A 161 -4.92 12.48 18.80
C TRP A 161 -4.55 13.91 19.18
N ALA A 162 -4.96 14.34 20.38
CA ALA A 162 -4.58 15.61 20.98
C ALA A 162 -3.12 15.61 21.43
N ALA A 163 -2.65 14.56 22.10
CA ALA A 163 -1.27 14.42 22.57
C ALA A 163 -0.26 14.39 21.41
N ALA A 164 -0.59 13.72 20.31
CA ALA A 164 0.25 13.63 19.12
C ALA A 164 0.23 14.90 18.23
N ALA A 165 -0.43 15.99 18.65
CA ALA A 165 -0.56 17.20 17.84
C ALA A 165 0.79 17.85 17.50
N GLU A 166 1.74 17.86 18.44
CA GLU A 166 3.08 18.44 18.22
C GLU A 166 3.84 17.69 17.12
N GLY A 167 3.87 16.35 17.19
CA GLY A 167 4.47 15.52 16.14
C GLY A 167 3.84 15.76 14.78
N ARG A 168 2.51 15.92 14.72
CA ARG A 168 1.79 16.22 13.47
C ARG A 168 2.02 17.65 12.96
N SER A 169 2.31 18.61 13.82
CA SER A 169 2.60 19.99 13.41
C SER A 169 3.89 20.11 12.58
N SER A 170 4.79 19.12 12.71
CA SER A 170 6.03 19.04 11.93
C SER A 170 5.86 18.48 10.51
N LEU A 171 4.65 18.02 10.15
CA LEU A 171 4.38 17.45 8.84
C LEU A 171 4.51 18.50 7.73
N VAL A 172 5.09 18.09 6.60
CA VAL A 172 5.26 18.97 5.42
C VAL A 172 3.88 19.43 4.93
N PRO A 173 3.63 20.76 4.85
CA PRO A 173 2.36 21.29 4.37
C PRO A 173 2.00 20.77 2.98
N GLY A 174 0.75 20.31 2.83
CA GLY A 174 0.26 19.78 1.56
C GLY A 174 0.75 18.38 1.21
N SER A 175 1.57 17.73 2.03
CA SER A 175 1.88 16.30 1.88
C SER A 175 0.61 15.43 2.00
N PHE A 176 0.69 14.18 1.51
CA PHE A 176 -0.42 13.23 1.62
C PHE A 176 -0.87 13.03 3.08
N GLU A 177 0.10 12.85 3.97
CA GLU A 177 -0.17 12.68 5.40
C GLU A 177 -0.73 13.93 6.05
N HIS A 178 -0.22 15.12 5.71
CA HIS A 178 -0.79 16.39 6.18
C HIS A 178 -2.27 16.53 5.79
N ARG A 179 -2.63 16.23 4.53
CA ARG A 179 -4.02 16.31 4.07
C ARG A 179 -4.91 15.31 4.81
N PHE A 180 -4.43 14.09 5.03
CA PHE A 180 -5.16 13.09 5.79
C PHE A 180 -5.36 13.53 7.25
N ALA A 181 -4.28 13.93 7.92
CA ALA A 181 -4.33 14.45 9.29
C ALA A 181 -5.30 15.63 9.43
N SER A 182 -5.34 16.54 8.44
CA SER A 182 -6.28 17.67 8.43
C SER A 182 -7.75 17.22 8.41
N LYS A 183 -8.09 16.18 7.62
CA LYS A 183 -9.44 15.60 7.59
C LYS A 183 -9.79 14.92 8.93
N ILE A 184 -8.83 14.26 9.56
CA ILE A 184 -9.02 13.64 10.88
C ILE A 184 -9.16 14.70 11.98
N ASP A 185 -8.44 15.82 11.89
CA ASP A 185 -8.58 16.95 12.82
C ASP A 185 -10.00 17.53 12.79
N GLU A 186 -10.55 17.73 11.58
CA GLU A 186 -11.94 18.16 11.40
C GLU A 186 -12.92 17.16 12.02
N LEU A 187 -12.78 15.88 11.68
CA LEU A 187 -13.61 14.82 12.21
C LEU A 187 -13.55 14.72 13.75
N CYS A 188 -12.37 14.88 14.34
CA CYS A 188 -12.19 14.86 15.79
C CYS A 188 -12.87 16.06 16.46
N ARG A 189 -12.76 17.26 15.86
CA ARG A 189 -13.46 18.46 16.35
C ARG A 189 -14.98 18.27 16.35
N ASP A 190 -15.55 17.74 15.28
CA ASP A 190 -16.99 17.50 15.17
C ASP A 190 -17.50 16.52 16.23
N ILE A 191 -16.77 15.43 16.45
CA ILE A 191 -17.11 14.43 17.47
C ILE A 191 -17.04 15.05 18.86
N ASN A 192 -16.00 15.81 19.17
CA ASN A 192 -15.87 16.48 20.47
C ASN A 192 -17.00 17.48 20.71
N ALA A 193 -17.39 18.25 19.69
CA ALA A 193 -18.51 19.17 19.77
C ALA A 193 -19.83 18.44 20.05
N ALA A 194 -20.09 17.31 19.36
CA ALA A 194 -21.27 16.50 19.57
C ALA A 194 -21.31 15.87 20.98
N VAL A 195 -20.19 15.34 21.46
CA VAL A 195 -20.07 14.81 22.83
C VAL A 195 -20.37 15.90 23.87
N ALA A 196 -19.79 17.09 23.71
CA ALA A 196 -20.03 18.22 24.61
C ALA A 196 -21.47 18.74 24.58
N ALA A 197 -22.17 18.65 23.44
CA ALA A 197 -23.59 18.99 23.35
C ALA A 197 -24.45 17.97 24.10
N ASN A 198 -24.18 16.67 23.95
CA ASN A 198 -24.90 15.59 24.63
C ASN A 198 -24.70 15.63 26.16
N SER A 199 -23.49 15.95 26.64
CA SER A 199 -23.25 16.10 28.08
C SER A 199 -23.99 17.31 28.69
N ARG A 200 -24.24 18.36 27.90
CA ARG A 200 -25.00 19.54 28.34
C ARG A 200 -26.50 19.26 28.42
N SER A 201 -27.07 18.54 27.44
CA SER A 201 -28.49 18.17 27.47
C SER A 201 -28.82 17.11 28.54
N ALA A 202 -27.85 16.28 28.92
CA ALA A 202 -28.01 15.26 29.95
C ALA A 202 -27.94 15.78 31.40
N ARG A 203 -27.66 17.07 31.63
CA ARG A 203 -27.65 17.68 32.97
C ARG A 203 -29.04 18.31 33.23
N PRO A 204 -29.97 17.66 33.95
CA PRO A 204 -31.28 18.23 34.22
C PRO A 204 -31.15 19.31 35.30
N GLN A 205 -32.08 20.25 35.24
CA GLN A 205 -32.32 21.39 36.12
C GLN A 205 -32.64 20.97 37.57
N SER A 206 -31.70 20.32 38.28
CA SER A 206 -31.87 19.92 39.69
C SER A 206 -31.61 21.05 40.69
N ASP A 207 -31.14 22.22 40.23
CA ASP A 207 -30.82 23.36 41.10
C ASP A 207 -32.01 24.27 41.45
N HIS A 208 -33.23 23.97 40.97
CA HIS A 208 -34.42 24.80 41.26
C HIS A 208 -35.42 24.22 42.28
N LEU A 209 -35.13 23.08 42.92
CA LEU A 209 -36.03 22.49 43.91
C LEU A 209 -35.56 22.63 45.37
N HIS A 210 -34.33 23.07 45.65
CA HIS A 210 -33.85 23.26 47.03
C HIS A 210 -33.93 24.70 47.56
N SER A 211 -34.41 25.67 46.76
CA SER A 211 -34.55 27.07 47.19
C SER A 211 -35.94 27.46 47.68
N VAL A 212 -36.92 26.54 47.73
CA VAL A 212 -38.31 26.85 48.15
C VAL A 212 -38.66 26.32 49.55
N GLU A 213 -37.95 25.33 50.09
CA GLU A 213 -38.27 24.75 51.41
C GLU A 213 -37.54 25.41 52.61
N ALA A 214 -36.71 26.43 52.38
CA ALA A 214 -36.01 27.13 53.47
C ALA A 214 -36.72 28.42 53.96
N SER A 215 -37.97 28.67 53.54
CA SER A 215 -38.71 29.89 53.91
C SER A 215 -40.17 29.67 54.31
N ALA A 216 -40.48 28.53 54.94
CA ALA A 216 -41.78 28.30 55.58
C ALA A 216 -41.62 27.93 57.06
#